data_AF-A0A067QY35-F1
#
_entry.id   AF-A0A067QY35-F1
#
_cell.length_a   1.000
_cell.length_b   1.000
_cell.length_c   1.000
_cell.angle_alpha   90.00
_cell.angle_beta   90.00
_cell.angle_gamma   90.00
#
_symmetry.space_group_name_H-M   'P 1'
#
loop_
_entity.id
_entity.type
_entity.pdbx_description
1 polymer ?
#
loop_
_entity_poly.entity_id
_entity_poly.type
_entity_poly.pdbx_seq_one_letter_code
_entity_poly.pdbx_strand_id
1 'polypeptide(L)'
;MNPTEPKLITQHGYPAETHTVTTEDGYILTMHRIPYSPKSNSTDTKRPVVFLQHGLISSSVDWVIMGPDKSLGTVNRPTGMIRQEPGEIT
;
A
#
# COMPACT_ATOMS: atom_id res chain seq x y z
N MET A 1 11.76 -11.61 -12.62
CA MET A 1 10.54 -11.53 -11.79
C MET A 1 10.55 -10.18 -11.10
N ASN A 2 9.73 -9.24 -11.57
CA ASN A 2 9.53 -7.99 -10.86
C ASN A 2 8.76 -8.30 -9.56
N PRO A 3 9.25 -7.89 -8.39
CA PRO A 3 8.58 -8.17 -7.14
C PRO A 3 7.24 -7.41 -7.10
N THR A 4 6.15 -8.13 -6.82
CA THR A 4 4.83 -7.52 -6.60
C THR A 4 4.81 -6.70 -5.32
N GLU A 5 3.96 -5.69 -5.26
CA GLU A 5 3.85 -4.72 -4.17
C GLU A 5 3.58 -5.38 -2.81
N PRO A 6 2.64 -6.34 -2.69
CA PRO A 6 2.42 -7.06 -1.44
C PRO A 6 3.65 -7.85 -1.00
N LYS A 7 4.45 -8.35 -1.95
CA LYS A 7 5.68 -9.09 -1.67
C LYS A 7 6.74 -8.18 -1.10
N LEU A 8 6.89 -6.96 -1.63
CA LEU A 8 7.80 -5.96 -1.05
C LEU A 8 7.39 -5.60 0.37
N ILE A 9 6.10 -5.35 0.63
CA ILE A 9 5.60 -5.00 1.96
C ILE A 9 5.86 -6.14 2.98
N THR A 10 5.49 -7.37 2.61
CA THR A 10 5.65 -8.55 3.47
C THR A 10 7.11 -8.94 3.70
N GLN A 11 7.99 -8.77 2.71
CA GLN A 11 9.44 -8.97 2.88
C GLN A 11 10.05 -8.06 3.95
N HIS A 12 9.50 -6.86 4.13
CA HIS A 12 9.92 -5.93 5.18
C HIS A 12 9.22 -6.19 6.54
N GLY A 13 8.45 -7.27 6.65
CA GLY A 13 7.77 -7.69 7.88
C GLY A 13 6.44 -6.98 8.13
N TYR A 14 5.95 -6.17 7.20
CA TYR A 14 4.67 -5.48 7.33
C TYR A 14 3.52 -6.34 6.80
N PRO A 15 2.36 -6.36 7.46
CA PRO A 15 1.16 -6.98 6.89
C PRO A 15 0.72 -6.22 5.63
N ALA A 16 0.28 -6.95 4.62
CA ALA A 16 -0.26 -6.40 3.37
C ALA A 16 -1.64 -6.99 3.10
N GLU A 17 -2.61 -6.13 2.79
CA GLU A 17 -3.92 -6.48 2.30
C GLU A 17 -4.07 -5.94 0.87
N THR A 18 -4.82 -6.65 0.03
CA THR A 18 -5.19 -6.19 -1.32
C THR A 18 -6.70 -6.16 -1.41
N HIS A 19 -7.25 -5.03 -1.85
CA HIS A 19 -8.68 -4.79 -2.01
C HIS A 19 -8.95 -4.42 -3.46
N THR A 20 -10.08 -4.87 -4.01
CA THR A 20 -10.49 -4.53 -5.37
C THR A 20 -11.72 -3.64 -5.31
N VAL A 21 -11.70 -2.50 -6.01
CA VAL A 21 -12.82 -1.56 -6.07
C VAL A 21 -13.25 -1.37 -7.51
N THR A 22 -14.54 -1.56 -7.76
CA THR A 22 -15.15 -1.24 -9.05
C THR A 22 -15.70 0.18 -8.99
N THR A 23 -15.23 1.02 -9.90
CA THR A 23 -15.72 2.38 -10.11
C THR A 23 -17.08 2.38 -10.84
N GLU A 24 -17.81 3.50 -10.77
CA GLU A 24 -19.13 3.63 -11.41
C GLU A 24 -19.07 3.47 -12.94
N ASP A 25 -17.96 3.86 -13.55
CA ASP A 25 -17.67 3.74 -14.98
C ASP A 25 -17.05 2.38 -15.37
N GLY A 26 -16.95 1.44 -14.42
CA GLY A 26 -16.62 0.04 -14.67
C GLY A 26 -15.13 -0.32 -14.61
N TYR A 27 -14.25 0.62 -14.22
CA TYR A 27 -12.84 0.30 -13.98
C TYR A 27 -12.66 -0.46 -12.67
N ILE A 28 -11.82 -1.49 -12.72
CA ILE A 28 -11.42 -2.30 -11.57
C ILE A 28 -10.08 -1.79 -11.05
N LEU A 29 -10.10 -1.20 -9.86
CA LEU A 29 -8.93 -0.66 -9.17
C LEU A 29 -8.43 -1.67 -8.14
N THR A 30 -7.12 -1.89 -8.12
CA THR A 30 -6.46 -2.65 -7.06
C THR A 30 -5.90 -1.66 -6.03
N MET A 31 -6.24 -1.86 -4.76
CA MET A 31 -5.77 -1.04 -3.65
C MET A 31 -4.97 -1.91 -2.68
N HIS A 32 -3.80 -1.45 -2.28
CA HIS A 32 -2.96 -2.12 -1.29
C HIS A 32 -3.04 -1.40 0.04
N ARG A 33 -3.23 -2.14 1.13
CA ARG A 33 -3.36 -1.58 2.47
C ARG A 33 -2.34 -2.21 3.42
N ILE A 34 -1.68 -1.38 4.20
CA ILE A 34 -0.80 -1.81 5.30
C ILE A 34 -1.56 -1.56 6.60
N PRO A 35 -2.25 -2.56 7.19
CA PRO A 35 -3.19 -2.30 8.28
C PRO A 35 -2.51 -1.78 9.55
N TYR A 36 -1.29 -2.25 9.85
CA TYR A 36 -0.52 -1.84 11.02
C TYR A 36 0.99 -1.95 10.78
N SER A 37 1.76 -1.18 11.56
CA SER A 37 3.21 -1.35 11.64
C SER A 37 3.56 -2.34 12.76
N PRO A 38 4.39 -3.36 12.50
CA PRO A 38 4.92 -4.24 13.54
C PRO A 38 5.75 -3.52 14.60
N LYS A 39 6.30 -2.34 14.25
CA LYS A 39 7.06 -1.49 15.17
C LYS A 39 6.16 -0.67 16.10
N SER A 40 4.83 -0.69 15.88
CA SER A 40 3.87 0.05 16.68
C SER A 40 3.38 -0.80 17.85
N ASN A 41 3.68 -0.38 19.08
CA ASN A 41 3.14 -0.98 20.31
C ASN A 41 1.68 -0.60 20.59
N SER A 42 0.99 0.04 19.63
CA SER A 42 -0.38 0.49 19.83
C SER A 42 -1.34 -0.69 19.66
N THR A 43 -2.08 -1.00 20.73
CA THR A 43 -3.19 -1.97 20.73
C THR A 43 -4.48 -1.38 20.18
N ASP A 44 -4.44 -0.12 19.72
CA ASP A 44 -5.63 0.56 19.22
C ASP A 44 -6.08 -0.05 17.89
N THR A 45 -7.35 -0.43 17.85
CA THR A 45 -8.01 -0.99 16.67
C THR A 45 -8.52 0.12 15.76
N LYS A 46 -8.72 1.34 16.28
CA LYS A 46 -9.07 2.52 15.49
C LYS A 46 -7.81 3.32 15.18
N ARG A 47 -7.34 3.18 13.95
CA ARG A 47 -6.17 3.89 13.44
C ARG A 47 -6.59 4.93 12.42
N PRO A 48 -6.02 6.15 12.44
CA PRO A 48 -6.26 7.13 11.39
C PRO A 48 -5.82 6.55 10.04
N VAL A 49 -6.66 6.70 9.01
CA VAL A 49 -6.38 6.18 7.68
C VAL A 49 -5.70 7.25 6.85
N VAL A 50 -4.60 6.90 6.20
CA VAL A 50 -3.93 7.75 5.21
C VAL A 50 -4.13 7.17 3.83
N PHE A 51 -4.52 7.99 2.87
CA PHE A 51 -4.62 7.61 1.46
C PHE A 51 -3.45 8.20 0.67
N LEU A 52 -2.74 7.36 -0.07
CA LEU A 52 -1.61 7.75 -0.91
C LEU A 52 -1.95 7.44 -2.37
N GLN A 53 -2.06 8.51 -3.15
CA GLN A 53 -2.28 8.46 -4.60
C GLN A 53 -0.96 8.78 -5.29
N HIS A 54 -0.51 7.89 -6.17
CA HIS A 54 0.68 8.13 -6.97
C HIS A 54 0.45 9.18 -8.06
N GLY A 55 1.55 9.70 -8.60
CA GLY A 55 1.53 10.65 -9.72
C GLY A 55 1.30 9.99 -11.08
N LEU A 56 1.50 10.76 -12.15
CA LEU A 56 1.38 10.28 -13.53
C LEU A 56 2.49 9.25 -13.85
N ILE A 57 2.16 8.15 -14.53
CA ILE A 57 3.09 7.05 -14.91
C ILE A 57 3.84 6.49 -13.68
N SER A 58 3.09 6.21 -12.62
CA SER A 58 3.61 5.66 -11.37
C SER A 58 2.63 4.60 -10.84
N SER A 59 3.00 3.91 -9.77
CA SER A 59 2.18 2.91 -9.11
C SER A 59 2.29 2.99 -7.59
N SER A 60 1.58 2.11 -6.92
CA SER A 60 1.63 1.99 -5.46
C SER A 60 3.03 1.65 -4.91
N VAL A 61 3.94 1.13 -5.74
CA VAL A 61 5.33 0.78 -5.42
C VAL A 61 6.12 1.95 -4.87
N ASP A 62 5.90 3.16 -5.40
CA ASP A 62 6.71 4.35 -5.06
C ASP A 62 6.69 4.68 -3.57
N TRP A 63 5.61 4.31 -2.89
CA TRP A 63 5.43 4.56 -1.47
C TRP A 63 6.03 3.48 -0.57
N VAL A 64 6.58 2.40 -1.13
CA VAL A 64 7.13 1.26 -0.38
C VAL A 64 8.54 0.85 -0.82
N ILE A 65 8.98 1.22 -2.01
CA ILE A 65 10.23 0.76 -2.65
C ILE A 65 11.51 1.07 -1.87
N MET A 66 11.56 2.19 -1.13
CA MET A 66 12.74 2.58 -0.34
C MET A 66 12.88 1.85 1.02
N GLY A 67 12.02 0.88 1.33
CA GLY A 67 12.03 0.12 2.58
C GLY A 67 11.42 0.85 3.79
N PRO A 68 11.35 0.19 4.96
CA PRO A 68 10.50 0.58 6.09
C PRO A 68 10.86 1.88 6.80
N ASP A 69 12.11 2.34 6.66
CA ASP A 69 12.62 3.50 7.37
C ASP A 69 12.65 4.77 6.50
N LYS A 70 12.48 4.62 5.18
CA LYS A 70 12.57 5.73 4.21
C LYS A 70 11.32 5.87 3.33
N SER A 71 10.52 4.82 3.19
CA SER A 71 9.30 4.85 2.39
C SER A 71 8.13 5.44 3.16
N LEU A 72 7.33 6.28 2.49
CA LEU A 72 6.23 7.00 3.11
C LEU A 72 5.08 6.09 3.58
N GLY A 73 4.87 4.95 2.91
CA GLY A 73 3.86 3.96 3.28
C GLY A 73 4.19 3.17 4.55
N THR A 74 5.45 3.15 4.97
CA THR A 74 5.95 2.31 6.07
C THR A 74 6.60 3.10 7.20
N VAL A 75 7.04 4.33 6.94
CA VAL A 75 7.69 5.18 7.95
C VAL A 75 6.68 5.66 9.00
N ASN A 76 6.67 4.99 10.15
CA ASN A 76 6.02 5.43 11.39
C ASN A 76 4.51 5.78 11.30
N ARG A 77 3.77 5.27 10.30
CA ARG A 77 2.33 5.52 10.20
C ARG A 77 1.50 4.26 10.33
N PRO A 78 0.46 4.27 11.18
CA PRO A 78 -0.54 3.23 11.15
C PRO A 78 -1.40 3.47 9.91
N THR A 79 -1.51 2.48 9.04
CA THR A 79 -2.61 2.42 8.06
C THR A 79 -2.49 3.37 6.85
N GLY A 80 -1.76 2.92 5.82
CA GLY A 80 -1.76 3.52 4.48
C GLY A 80 -2.56 2.67 3.49
N MET A 81 -3.48 3.30 2.76
CA MET A 81 -4.09 2.74 1.55
C MET A 81 -3.41 3.36 0.34
N ILE A 82 -2.85 2.51 -0.51
CA ILE A 82 -2.14 2.91 -1.70
C ILE A 82 -2.94 2.43 -2.90
N ARG A 83 -3.36 3.37 -3.75
CA ARG A 83 -4.14 3.06 -4.95
C ARG A 83 -3.19 2.73 -6.11
N GLN A 84 -3.54 1.70 -6.89
CA GLN A 84 -2.93 1.42 -8.19
C GLN A 84 -3.98 1.73 -9.28
N GLU A 85 -3.58 2.49 -10.30
CA GLU A 85 -4.39 2.67 -11.52
C GLU A 85 -4.44 1.38 -12.35
N PRO A 86 -5.49 1.16 -13.16
CA PRO A 86 -5.59 -0.04 -13.98
C PRO A 86 -4.68 0.11 -15.20
N GLY A 87 -3.67 -0.76 -15.33
CA GLY A 87 -2.94 -0.94 -16.59
C GLY A 87 -1.47 -1.34 -16.50
N GLU A 88 -1.17 -2.54 -16.00
CA GLU A 88 -0.18 -3.40 -16.67
C GLU A 88 -0.52 -4.86 -16.38
N ILE A 89 -1.27 -5.45 -17.31
CA ILE A 89 -1.30 -6.90 -17.50
C ILE A 89 0.11 -7.35 -17.87
N THR A 90 0.81 -8.02 -16.97
CA THR A 90 1.66 -9.19 -17.27
C THR A 90 1.81 -10.05 -16.02
#